data_AF-A0A8J8PT20-F1
#
_entry.id   AF-A0A8J8PT20-F1
#
_cell.length_a   1.000
_cell.length_b   1.000
_cell.length_c   1.000
_cell.angle_alpha   90.00
_cell.angle_beta   90.00
_cell.angle_gamma   90.00
#
_symmetry.space_group_name_H-M   'P 1'
#
loop_
_entity.id
_entity.type
_entity.pdbx_description
1 polymer ?
#
loop_
_entity_poly.entity_id
_entity_poly.type
_entity_poly.pdbx_seq_one_letter_code
_entity_poly.pdbx_strand_id
1 'polypeptide(L)'
;GNLIIDRLGHKEVLTKQGQIPVRTPLTHTLPRSVLWGVLSIIPIVTLLFLYDNSFSNTFFPIVIDGVIVGPSHMLLDVFTEKGIYVKKGGKWRRFALAHYKYDNPFVNGLAIVIGVLMLIASLYLK
;
A
#
# COMPACT_ATOMS: atom_id res chain seq x y z
N GLY A 1 16.08 10.56 6.47
CA GLY A 1 14.90 10.33 5.62
C GLY A 1 15.37 9.79 4.29
N ASN A 2 14.64 8.82 3.71
CA ASN A 2 15.02 8.17 2.46
C ASN A 2 14.66 9.09 1.27
N LEU A 3 15.56 10.00 0.91
CA LEU A 3 15.38 11.09 -0.08
C LEU A 3 14.79 10.63 -1.41
N ILE A 4 15.10 9.40 -1.85
CA ILE A 4 14.62 8.82 -3.11
C ILE A 4 13.11 8.54 -3.04
N ILE A 5 12.65 7.95 -1.93
CA ILE A 5 11.24 7.60 -1.75
C ILE A 5 10.39 8.86 -1.57
N ASP A 6 10.90 9.85 -0.83
CA ASP A 6 10.19 11.12 -0.65
C ASP A 6 10.02 11.88 -1.97
N ARG A 7 11.05 11.88 -2.83
CA ARG A 7 11.01 12.56 -4.13
C ARG A 7 10.10 11.87 -5.15
N LEU A 8 9.94 10.55 -5.05
CA LEU A 8 9.01 9.79 -5.90
C LEU A 8 7.56 9.88 -5.39
N GLY A 9 7.38 9.95 -4.08
CA GLY A 9 6.08 9.98 -3.42
C GLY A 9 5.40 11.36 -3.37
N HIS A 10 6.15 12.46 -3.46
CA HIS A 10 5.63 13.82 -3.29
C HIS A 10 5.96 14.72 -4.50
N LYS A 11 4.94 15.43 -5.00
CA LYS A 11 5.09 16.58 -5.90
C LYS A 11 4.70 17.83 -5.14
N GLU A 12 5.56 18.82 -5.13
CA GLU A 12 5.21 20.15 -4.63
C GLU A 12 4.27 20.81 -5.66
N VAL A 13 3.07 21.17 -5.23
CA VAL A 13 2.11 21.92 -6.05
C VAL A 13 2.01 23.32 -5.47
N LEU A 14 2.34 24.31 -6.29
CA LEU A 14 2.12 25.72 -5.97
C LEU A 14 0.63 26.01 -5.95
N THR A 15 0.12 26.39 -4.78
CA THR A 15 -1.23 26.93 -4.60
C THR A 15 -1.13 28.38 -4.11
N LYS A 16 -2.25 29.13 -4.12
CA LYS A 16 -2.32 30.51 -3.62
C LYS A 16 -1.90 30.67 -2.15
N GLN A 17 -1.75 29.56 -1.41
CA GLN A 17 -1.38 29.49 0.00
C GLN A 17 0.06 28.98 0.22
N GLY A 18 0.85 28.73 -0.84
CA GLY A 18 2.23 28.26 -0.77
C GLY A 18 2.50 26.97 -1.55
N GLN A 19 3.73 26.45 -1.45
CA GLN A 19 4.10 25.13 -1.95
C GLN A 19 3.55 24.07 -0.99
N ILE A 20 2.54 23.31 -1.44
CA ILE A 20 1.99 22.21 -0.64
C ILE A 20 2.56 20.90 -1.18
N PRO A 21 3.16 20.03 -0.33
CA PRO A 21 3.57 18.71 -0.75
C PRO A 21 2.31 17.86 -1.03
N VAL A 22 2.04 17.59 -2.30
CA VAL A 22 0.93 16.74 -2.74
C VAL A 22 1.48 15.38 -3.13
N ARG A 23 0.90 14.30 -2.59
CA ARG A 23 1.32 12.94 -2.98
C ARG A 23 1.08 12.70 -4.46
N THR A 24 2.06 12.11 -5.15
CA THR A 24 1.96 11.90 -6.59
C THR A 24 1.01 10.73 -6.92
N PRO A 25 0.31 10.77 -8.07
CA PRO A 25 -0.40 9.59 -8.59
C PRO A 25 0.56 8.44 -8.99
N LEU A 26 1.87 8.58 -8.72
CA LEU A 26 2.90 7.59 -9.03
C LEU A 26 2.91 6.44 -8.02
N THR A 27 2.54 6.70 -6.77
CA THR A 27 2.47 5.68 -5.71
C THR A 27 1.06 5.41 -5.23
N HIS A 28 0.08 6.26 -5.57
CA HIS A 28 -1.30 6.15 -5.09
C HIS A 28 -2.33 5.88 -6.20
N THR A 29 -2.02 4.97 -7.14
CA THR A 29 -2.98 4.45 -8.14
C THR A 29 -3.01 2.92 -8.15
N LEU A 30 -4.21 2.32 -8.32
CA LEU A 30 -4.41 0.87 -8.30
C LEU A 30 -3.37 0.06 -9.10
N PRO A 31 -3.16 0.30 -10.41
CA PRO A 31 -2.20 -0.51 -11.19
C PRO A 31 -0.76 -0.33 -10.71
N ARG A 32 -0.39 0.84 -10.20
CA ARG A 32 0.96 1.07 -9.69
C ARG A 32 1.16 0.42 -8.33
N SER A 33 0.12 0.30 -7.50
CA SER A 33 0.23 -0.44 -6.24
C SER A 33 0.52 -1.92 -6.43
N VAL A 34 -0.14 -2.54 -7.42
CA VAL A 34 0.14 -3.93 -7.80
C VAL A 34 1.59 -4.06 -8.25
N LEU A 35 2.07 -3.12 -9.07
CA LEU A 35 3.46 -3.13 -9.52
C LEU A 35 4.46 -3.03 -8.35
N TRP A 36 4.21 -2.14 -7.39
CA TRP A 36 5.05 -2.02 -6.19
C TRP A 36 4.97 -3.26 -5.29
N GLY A 37 3.79 -3.88 -5.16
CA GLY A 37 3.60 -5.13 -4.41
C GLY A 37 4.38 -6.29 -5.04
N VAL A 38 4.30 -6.46 -6.36
CA VAL A 38 5.06 -7.48 -7.09
C VAL A 38 6.57 -7.21 -7.03
N LEU A 39 7.00 -5.95 -7.04
CA LEU A 39 8.42 -5.63 -6.89
C LEU A 39 8.94 -6.01 -5.49
N SER A 40 8.09 -5.87 -4.47
CA SER A 40 8.47 -6.15 -3.07
C SER A 40 8.69 -7.64 -2.78
N ILE A 41 8.09 -8.54 -3.55
CA ILE A 41 8.26 -10.00 -3.38
C ILE A 41 9.54 -10.54 -4.02
N ILE A 42 10.23 -9.78 -4.89
CA ILE A 42 11.44 -10.24 -5.60
C ILE A 42 12.53 -10.76 -4.65
N PRO A 43 12.91 -10.05 -3.56
CA PRO A 43 13.93 -10.55 -2.64
C PRO A 43 13.49 -11.83 -1.92
N ILE A 44 12.20 -11.94 -1.59
CA ILE A 44 11.62 -13.09 -0.88
C ILE A 44 11.63 -14.33 -1.80
N VAL A 45 11.16 -14.17 -3.03
CA VAL A 45 11.17 -15.23 -4.06
C VAL A 45 12.60 -15.69 -4.34
N THR A 46 13.54 -14.75 -4.43
CA THR A 46 14.96 -15.06 -4.67
C THR A 46 15.55 -15.85 -3.51
N LEU A 47 15.26 -15.47 -2.26
CA LEU A 47 15.72 -16.19 -1.08
C LEU A 47 15.14 -17.62 -1.03
N LEU A 48 13.84 -17.77 -1.26
CA LEU A 48 13.19 -19.09 -1.27
C LEU A 48 13.74 -19.98 -2.39
N PHE A 49 13.98 -19.42 -3.58
CA PHE A 49 14.57 -20.18 -4.69
C PHE A 49 15.97 -20.72 -4.35
N LEU A 50 16.76 -19.96 -3.59
CA LEU A 50 18.13 -20.34 -3.23
C LEU A 50 18.23 -21.30 -2.04
N TYR A 51 17.26 -21.28 -1.12
CA TYR A 51 17.39 -21.95 0.18
C TYR A 51 16.26 -22.94 0.52
N ASP A 52 15.12 -22.91 -0.18
CA ASP A 52 13.98 -23.77 0.15
C ASP A 52 13.68 -24.78 -0.97
N ASN A 53 13.72 -26.07 -0.60
CA ASN A 53 13.36 -27.18 -1.49
C ASN A 53 11.86 -27.20 -1.82
N SER A 54 11.04 -26.45 -1.08
CA SER A 54 9.58 -26.35 -1.26
C SER A 54 9.15 -25.17 -2.14
N PHE A 55 10.09 -24.50 -2.82
CA PHE A 55 9.83 -23.33 -3.67
C PHE A 55 8.63 -23.50 -4.60
N SER A 56 8.47 -24.67 -5.23
CA SER A 56 7.34 -24.96 -6.13
C SER A 56 5.96 -24.77 -5.46
N ASN A 57 5.84 -25.12 -4.18
CA ASN A 57 4.57 -25.06 -3.46
C ASN A 57 4.29 -23.66 -2.91
N THR A 58 5.33 -22.89 -2.58
CA THR A 58 5.23 -21.56 -1.96
C THR A 58 5.23 -20.42 -2.99
N PHE A 59 5.70 -20.67 -4.21
CA PHE A 59 5.79 -19.67 -5.28
C PHE A 59 4.44 -19.03 -5.62
N PHE A 60 3.42 -19.85 -5.92
CA PHE A 60 2.09 -19.35 -6.30
C PHE A 60 1.44 -18.49 -5.20
N PRO A 61 1.39 -18.93 -3.93
CA PRO A 61 0.88 -18.10 -2.83
C PRO A 61 1.59 -16.74 -2.72
N ILE A 62 2.92 -16.69 -2.89
CA ILE A 62 3.70 -15.46 -2.76
C ILE A 62 3.42 -14.48 -3.91
N VAL A 63 3.26 -14.99 -5.12
CA VAL A 63 2.87 -14.15 -6.27
C VAL A 63 1.49 -13.54 -6.05
N ILE A 64 0.54 -14.33 -5.54
CA ILE A 64 -0.81 -13.85 -5.19
C ILE A 64 -0.71 -12.77 -4.12
N ASP A 65 0.08 -13.00 -3.07
CA ASP A 65 0.28 -12.02 -2.00
C ASP A 65 0.89 -10.71 -2.52
N GLY A 66 1.92 -10.78 -3.37
CA GLY A 66 2.52 -9.61 -4.00
C GLY A 66 1.53 -8.80 -4.86
N VAL A 67 0.56 -9.45 -5.51
CA VAL A 67 -0.50 -8.77 -6.27
C VAL A 67 -1.51 -8.09 -5.34
N ILE A 68 -1.83 -8.71 -4.19
CA ILE A 68 -2.88 -8.26 -3.27
C ILE A 68 -2.39 -7.21 -2.28
N VAL A 69 -1.12 -7.25 -1.87
CA VAL A 69 -0.59 -6.39 -0.79
C VAL A 69 -0.71 -4.90 -1.13
N GLY A 70 -0.40 -4.52 -2.37
CA GLY A 70 -0.49 -3.13 -2.84
C GLY A 70 -1.93 -2.59 -2.82
N PRO A 71 -2.90 -3.27 -3.47
CA PRO A 71 -4.31 -2.93 -3.38
C PRO A 71 -4.87 -2.93 -1.95
N SER A 72 -4.40 -3.83 -1.08
CA SER A 72 -4.83 -3.88 0.32
C SER A 72 -4.44 -2.61 1.08
N HIS A 73 -3.21 -2.13 0.87
CA HIS A 73 -2.79 -0.83 1.40
C HIS A 73 -3.63 0.32 0.84
N MET A 74 -3.95 0.29 -0.46
CA MET A 74 -4.82 1.30 -1.07
C MET A 74 -6.24 1.28 -0.52
N LEU A 75 -6.77 0.10 -0.21
CA LEU A 75 -8.09 -0.03 0.37
C LEU A 75 -8.16 0.67 1.73
N LEU A 76 -7.12 0.57 2.56
CA LEU A 76 -7.02 1.35 3.78
C LEU A 76 -6.91 2.86 3.48
N ASP A 77 -6.10 3.25 2.49
CA ASP A 77 -5.93 4.65 2.11
C ASP A 77 -7.24 5.28 1.61
N VAL A 78 -8.13 4.51 0.95
CA VAL A 78 -9.47 4.96 0.53
C VAL A 78 -10.31 5.44 1.71
N PHE A 79 -10.16 4.86 2.90
CA PHE A 79 -10.90 5.29 4.10
C PHE A 79 -10.25 6.45 4.85
N THR A 80 -9.07 6.89 4.43
CA THR A 80 -8.40 8.03 5.06
C THR A 80 -8.57 9.28 4.22
N GLU A 81 -8.41 10.44 4.86
CA GLU A 81 -8.34 11.72 4.16
C GLU A 81 -7.32 11.70 3.03
N LYS A 82 -6.28 10.85 3.10
CA LYS A 82 -5.22 10.73 2.09
C LYS A 82 -5.76 10.20 0.76
N GLY A 83 -6.66 9.21 0.78
CA GLY A 83 -7.38 8.69 -0.39
C GLY A 83 -6.48 8.04 -1.45
N ILE A 84 -7.10 7.61 -2.55
CA ILE A 84 -6.43 7.08 -3.74
C ILE A 84 -6.67 8.00 -4.95
N TYR A 85 -5.85 7.86 -5.99
CA TYR A 85 -6.08 8.56 -7.26
C TYR A 85 -6.74 7.64 -8.29
N VAL A 86 -7.85 8.12 -8.86
CA VAL A 86 -8.59 7.44 -9.93
C VAL A 86 -8.58 8.34 -11.17
N LYS A 87 -8.41 7.74 -12.35
CA LYS A 87 -8.45 8.50 -13.62
C LYS A 87 -9.90 8.68 -14.05
N LYS A 88 -10.41 9.92 -14.05
CA LYS A 88 -11.76 10.27 -14.49
C LYS A 88 -11.69 11.31 -15.60
N GLY A 89 -12.10 10.93 -16.82
CA GLY A 89 -12.05 11.81 -17.99
C GLY A 89 -10.63 12.24 -18.36
N GLY A 90 -9.67 11.32 -18.34
CA GLY A 90 -8.27 11.58 -18.68
C GLY A 90 -7.44 12.25 -17.58
N LYS A 91 -8.07 12.84 -16.55
CA LYS A 91 -7.41 13.53 -15.44
C LYS A 91 -7.40 12.66 -14.18
N TRP A 92 -6.30 12.68 -13.43
CA TRP A 92 -6.21 12.04 -12.12
C TRP A 92 -6.98 12.87 -11.10
N ARG A 93 -7.93 12.25 -10.41
CA ARG A 93 -8.69 12.86 -9.31
C ARG A 93 -8.52 12.03 -8.05
N ARG A 94 -8.43 12.72 -6.92
CA ARG A 94 -8.40 12.08 -5.60
C ARG A 94 -9.79 11.56 -5.26
N PHE A 95 -9.84 10.36 -4.70
CA PHE A 95 -11.04 9.70 -4.22
C PHE A 95 -10.78 9.12 -2.83
N ALA A 96 -11.63 9.49 -1.87
CA ALA A 96 -11.65 8.93 -0.53
C ALA A 96 -13.11 8.64 -0.17
N LEU A 97 -13.39 7.46 0.37
CA LEU A 97 -14.72 7.07 0.85
C LEU A 97 -15.01 7.70 2.21
N ALA A 98 -14.06 7.58 3.12
CA ALA A 98 -14.13 8.18 4.44
C ALA A 98 -13.00 9.19 4.58
N HIS A 99 -13.31 10.35 5.14
CA HIS A 99 -12.34 11.42 5.37
C HIS A 99 -11.81 11.30 6.80
N TYR A 100 -11.37 10.11 7.20
CA TYR A 100 -10.77 9.94 8.51
C TYR A 100 -9.36 10.53 8.54
N LYS A 101 -9.08 11.35 9.55
CA LYS A 101 -7.73 11.80 9.83
C LYS A 101 -6.82 10.59 10.00
N TYR A 102 -5.76 10.55 9.20
CA TYR A 102 -4.73 9.52 9.26
C TYR A 102 -4.07 9.44 10.64
N ASP A 103 -4.00 10.57 11.34
CA ASP A 103 -3.35 10.71 12.64
C ASP A 103 -4.33 10.54 13.82
N ASN A 104 -5.42 9.80 13.60
CA ASN A 104 -6.35 9.49 14.67
C ASN A 104 -5.85 8.27 15.47
N PRO A 105 -5.42 8.44 16.73
CA PRO A 105 -4.86 7.35 17.55
C PRO A 105 -5.87 6.23 17.78
N PHE A 106 -7.18 6.52 17.77
CA PHE A 106 -8.22 5.51 17.96
C PHE A 106 -8.33 4.57 16.75
N VAL A 107 -8.34 5.10 15.53
CA VAL A 107 -8.42 4.30 14.30
C VAL A 107 -7.16 3.48 14.10
N ASN A 108 -5.99 4.06 14.38
CA ASN A 108 -4.71 3.37 14.32
C ASN A 108 -4.64 2.25 15.38
N GLY A 109 -5.10 2.52 16.60
CA GLY A 109 -5.21 1.50 17.66
C GLY A 109 -6.12 0.35 17.28
N LEU A 110 -7.29 0.64 16.70
CA LEU A 110 -8.22 -0.39 16.23
C LEU A 110 -7.60 -1.26 15.12
N ALA A 111 -6.91 -0.65 14.16
CA ALA A 111 -6.23 -1.39 13.09
C ALA A 111 -5.15 -2.34 13.64
N ILE A 112 -4.38 -1.90 14.65
CA ILE A 112 -3.39 -2.75 15.32
C ILE A 112 -4.07 -3.93 16.01
N VAL A 113 -5.15 -3.70 16.76
CA VAL A 113 -5.88 -4.77 17.46
C VAL A 113 -6.44 -5.80 16.47
N ILE A 114 -7.06 -5.33 15.38
CA ILE A 114 -7.55 -6.23 14.32
C ILE A 114 -6.40 -7.03 13.71
N GLY A 115 -5.27 -6.39 13.41
CA GLY A 115 -4.09 -7.07 12.86
C GLY A 115 -3.55 -8.16 13.80
N VAL A 116 -3.48 -7.88 15.11
CA VAL A 116 -3.07 -8.87 16.12
C VAL A 116 -4.08 -10.03 16.19
N LEU A 117 -5.38 -9.74 16.18
CA LEU A 117 -6.40 -10.78 16.17
C LEU A 117 -6.33 -11.66 14.92
N MET A 118 -6.06 -11.07 13.75
CA MET A 118 -5.87 -11.83 12.50
C MET A 118 -4.63 -12.72 12.54
N LEU A 119 -3.53 -12.25 13.14
CA LEU A 119 -2.33 -13.08 13.34
C LEU A 119 -2.61 -14.26 14.27
N ILE A 120 -3.30 -14.01 15.39
CA ILE A 120 -3.73 -15.07 16.31
C ILE A 120 -4.65 -16.04 15.58
N ALA A 121 -5.66 -15.54 14.87
CA ALA A 121 -6.57 -16.35 14.07
C ALA A 121 -5.80 -17.23 13.08
N SER A 122 -4.84 -16.68 12.33
CA SER A 122 -4.01 -17.44 11.38
C SER A 122 -3.19 -18.56 12.04
N LEU A 123 -2.73 -18.35 13.29
CA LEU A 123 -1.97 -19.38 14.02
C LEU A 123 -2.85 -20.52 14.55
N TYR A 124 -4.09 -20.22 14.95
CA TYR A 124 -4.98 -21.18 15.62
C TYR A 124 -6.07 -21.77 14.71
N LEU A 125 -6.49 -21.06 13.67
CA LEU A 125 -7.41 -21.52 12.63
C LEU A 125 -6.57 -22.01 11.45
N LYS A 126 -6.14 -23.27 11.52
CA LYS A 126 -5.57 -24.02 10.40
C LYS A 126 -6.65 -24.83 9.70
#